data_AF-A0A377KMD1-F1
#
_entry.id   AF-A0A377KMD1-F1
#
_cell.length_a   1.000
_cell.length_b   1.000
_cell.length_c   1.000
_cell.angle_alpha   90.00
_cell.angle_beta   90.00
_cell.angle_gamma   90.00
#
_symmetry.space_group_name_H-M   'P 1'
#
loop_
_entity.id
_entity.type
_entity.pdbx_description
1 polymer ?
#
loop_
_entity_poly.entity_id
_entity_poly.type
_entity_poly.pdbx_seq_one_letter_code
_entity_poly.pdbx_strand_id
1 'polypeptide(L)' 'MHHYITKYQDENGKLRIVSWLQINLFNKSYCFSKKELAVPKDN' A
#
# COMPACT_ATOMS: atom_id res chain seq x y z
N MET A 1 -0.04 -9.59 -12.95
CA MET A 1 0.37 -8.36 -12.24
C MET A 1 -0.75 -8.03 -11.27
N HIS A 2 -0.49 -8.09 -9.97
CA HIS A 2 -1.49 -7.85 -8.94
C HIS A 2 -1.22 -6.49 -8.29
N HIS A 3 -2.26 -5.67 -8.20
CA HIS A 3 -2.20 -4.42 -7.46
C HIS A 3 -2.87 -4.63 -6.11
N TYR A 4 -2.12 -4.43 -5.04
CA TYR A 4 -2.61 -4.53 -3.68
C TYR A 4 -2.75 -3.12 -3.09
N ILE A 5 -3.87 -2.88 -2.41
CA ILE A 5 -4.13 -1.65 -1.68
C ILE A 5 -4.64 -2.04 -0.30
N THR A 6 -3.97 -1.57 0.74
CA THR A 6 -4.32 -1.79 2.13
C THR A 6 -4.55 -0.45 2.81
N LYS A 7 -5.66 -0.32 3.52
CA LYS A 7 -5.97 0.83 4.35
C LYS A 7 -5.92 0.39 5.80
N TYR A 8 -5.19 1.10 6.64
CA TYR A 8 -5.12 0.86 8.07
C TYR A 8 -5.14 2.18 8.83
N GLN A 9 -5.54 2.12 10.09
CA GLN A 9 -5.50 3.26 10.99
C GLN A 9 -4.30 3.08 11.92
N ASP A 10 -3.44 4.09 11.96
CA ASP A 10 -2.29 4.13 12.85
C ASP A 10 -2.74 4.34 14.30
N GLU A 11 -1.89 4.01 15.29
CA GLU A 11 -2.22 4.16 16.72
C GLU A 11 -2.64 5.59 17.11
N ASN A 12 -2.23 6.58 16.33
CA ASN A 12 -2.59 7.99 16.48
C ASN A 12 -3.93 8.36 15.82
N GLY A 13 -4.72 7.39 15.36
CA GLY A 13 -5.99 7.61 14.66
C GLY A 13 -5.86 8.11 13.22
N LYS A 14 -4.63 8.22 12.69
CA LYS A 14 -4.35 8.68 11.32
C LYS A 14 -4.61 7.57 10.32
N LEU A 15 -5.36 7.86 9.27
CA LEU A 15 -5.68 6.88 8.23
C LEU A 15 -4.53 6.81 7.23
N ARG A 16 -3.94 5.62 7.09
CA ARG A 16 -2.85 5.36 6.16
C ARG A 16 -3.31 4.41 5.07
N ILE A 17 -2.91 4.70 3.86
CA ILE A 17 -3.19 3.90 2.67
C ILE A 17 -1.86 3.50 2.09
N VAL A 18 -1.63 2.20 1.96
CA VAL A 18 -0.43 1.64 1.34
C VAL A 18 -0.87 0.87 0.12
N SER A 19 -0.26 1.16 -1.02
CA SER A 19 -0.42 0.37 -2.23
C SER A 19 0.93 -0.18 -2.69
N TRP A 20 0.91 -1.36 -3.31
CA TRP A 20 2.08 -1.93 -3.97
C TRP A 20 1.66 -2.80 -5.13
N LEU A 21 2.55 -2.92 -6.11
CA LEU A 21 2.38 -3.83 -7.23
C LEU A 21 3.22 -5.08 -6.99
N GLN A 22 2.60 -6.23 -7.21
CA GLN A 22 3.27 -7.52 -7.26
C GLN A 22 3.29 -8.02 -8.70
N ILE A 23 4.47 -8.33 -9.22
CA ILE A 23 4.63 -9.14 -10.42
C ILE A 23 5.27 -10.45 -10.02
N ASN A 24 4.67 -11.54 -10.48
CA ASN A 24 5.29 -12.85 -10.42
C ASN A 24 6.01 -13.08 -11.75
N LEU A 25 7.34 -13.18 -11.72
CA LEU A 25 8.20 -13.40 -12.87
C LEU A 25 9.19 -14.53 -12.51
N PHE A 26 9.32 -15.52 -13.38
CA PHE A 26 10.23 -16.67 -13.18
C PHE A 26 10.09 -17.34 -11.81
N ASN A 27 8.85 -17.63 -11.40
CA ASN A 27 8.51 -18.26 -10.11
C ASN A 27 8.94 -17.45 -8.87
N LYS A 28 9.31 -16.18 -9.04
CA LYS A 28 9.66 -15.26 -7.95
C LYS A 28 8.62 -14.15 -7.87
N SER A 29 8.19 -13.86 -6.66
CA SER A 29 7.28 -12.76 -6.35
C SER A 29 8.10 -11.50 -6.08
N TYR A 30 7.96 -10.51 -6.96
CA TYR A 30 8.61 -9.20 -6.82
C TYR A 30 7.55 -8.16 -6.46
N CYS A 31 7.74 -7.54 -5.30
CA CYS A 31 6.95 -6.40 -4.87
C CYS A 31 7.70 -5.10 -5.19
N PHE A 32 7.09 -4.22 -5.97
CA PHE A 32 7.67 -2.94 -6.37
C PHE A 32 6.59 -1.85 -6.42
N SER A 33 7.01 -0.59 -6.55
CA SER A 33 6.10 0.57 -6.51
C SER A 33 5.27 0.62 -5.21
N LYS A 34 5.89 0.27 -4.07
CA LYS A 34 5.23 0.45 -2.76
C LYS A 34 5.12 1.95 -2.48
N LYS A 35 3.90 2.45 -2.36
CA LYS A 35 3.59 3.84 -2.06
C LYS A 35 2.72 3.90 -0.81
N GLU A 36 3.11 4.75 0.13
CA GLU A 36 2.33 5.04 1.33
C GLU A 36 1.81 6.47 1.25
N LEU A 37 0.53 6.65 1.58
CA LEU A 37 -0.15 7.92 1.66
C LEU A 37 -0.81 8.02 3.04
N ALA A 38 -0.42 9.03 3.81
CA ALA A 38 -1.21 9.45 4.96
C ALA A 38 -2.37 10.30 4.43
N VAL A 39 -3.59 9.94 4.77
CA VAL A 39 -4.76 10.76 4.45
C VAL A 39 -4.90 11.78 5.58
N PRO A 40 -4.59 13.07 5.35
CA PRO A 40 -4.99 14.10 6.29
C PRO A 40 -6.52 14.10 6.34
N LYS A 41 -7.08 14.22 7.54
CA LYS A 41 -8.51 14.43 7.71
C LYS A 41 -8.79 15.81 7.11
N ASP A 42 -9.33 15.83 5.90
CA ASP A 42 -9.83 17.06 5.28
C ASP A 42 -10.93 17.60 6.21
N ASN A 43 -10.74 18.82 6.71
CA ASN A 43 -11.56 19.46 7.73
C ASN A 43 -12.64 20.34 7.11
#